data_AF-A0A396IM91-F1
#
_entry.id   AF-A0A396IM91-F1
#
_cell.length_a   1.000
_cell.length_b   1.000
_cell.length_c   1.000
_cell.angle_alpha   90.00
_cell.angle_beta   90.00
_cell.angle_gamma   90.00
#
_symmetry.space_group_name_H-M   'P 1'
#
loop_
_entity.id
_entity.type
_entity.pdbx_description
1 polymer ?
#
loop_
_entity_poly.entity_id
_entity_poly.type
_entity_poly.pdbx_seq_one_letter_code
_entity_poly.pdbx_strand_id
1 'polypeptide(L)'
;MVSLCIDNFAYCVTLPPVGKLPCLKDLSIGGMSILETIGLEFYGREGGTSNSSFQPFPSLEKLKFENMSNWKEWLTFHDHIFPFPRLKTMKFSNCPELRGNLPCYMLAVNTRVGFSPTSDR
;
A
#
# COMPACT_ATOMS: atom_id res chain seq x y z
N MET A 1 0.40 -20.31 3.49
CA MET A 1 0.02 -18.88 3.44
C MET A 1 1.29 -18.12 3.16
N VAL A 2 1.33 -17.25 2.14
CA VAL A 2 2.55 -16.52 1.76
C VAL A 2 2.40 -15.09 2.27
N SER A 3 3.27 -14.72 3.22
CA SER A 3 3.29 -13.40 3.84
C SER A 3 4.63 -12.72 3.65
N LEU A 4 4.61 -11.42 3.40
CA LEU A 4 5.81 -10.58 3.32
C LEU A 4 5.69 -9.45 4.33
N CYS A 5 6.75 -9.25 5.13
CA CYS A 5 6.88 -8.13 6.04
C CYS A 5 8.07 -7.28 5.60
N ILE A 6 7.85 -5.97 5.45
CA ILE A 6 8.88 -4.98 5.15
C ILE A 6 8.84 -3.99 6.31
N ASP A 7 9.77 -4.08 7.25
CA ASP A 7 9.83 -3.21 8.42
C ASP A 7 11.20 -2.55 8.60
N ASN A 8 11.24 -1.50 9.43
CA ASN A 8 12.45 -0.82 9.89
C ASN A 8 13.32 -0.20 8.78
N PHE A 9 12.68 0.29 7.71
CA PHE A 9 13.32 0.95 6.57
C PHE A 9 13.26 2.47 6.69
N ALA A 10 13.83 3.02 7.77
CA ALA A 10 13.72 4.45 8.11
C ALA A 10 14.23 5.41 7.02
N TYR A 11 15.20 4.96 6.20
CA TYR A 11 15.83 5.74 5.13
C TYR A 11 15.35 5.37 3.72
N CYS A 12 14.24 4.63 3.60
CA CYS A 12 13.74 4.20 2.30
C CYS A 12 12.75 5.21 1.74
N VAL A 13 13.02 5.68 0.52
CA VAL A 13 12.19 6.65 -0.20
C VAL A 13 11.21 6.02 -1.18
N THR A 14 11.42 4.75 -1.55
CA THR A 14 10.60 4.02 -2.53
C THR A 14 10.39 2.57 -2.09
N LEU A 15 9.21 2.02 -2.41
CA LEU A 15 8.93 0.62 -2.11
C LEU A 15 9.46 -0.31 -3.20
N PRO A 16 9.90 -1.54 -2.85
CA PRO A 16 10.24 -2.55 -3.84
C PRO A 16 8.99 -2.98 -4.65
N PRO A 17 9.18 -3.53 -5.87
CA PRO A 17 8.09 -3.92 -6.78
C PRO A 17 7.40 -5.22 -6.37
N VAL A 18 6.76 -5.22 -5.21
CA VAL A 18 6.10 -6.39 -4.63
C VAL A 18 4.80 -6.77 -5.32
N GLY A 19 4.20 -5.88 -6.12
CA GLY A 19 3.00 -6.17 -6.91
C GLY A 19 3.17 -7.27 -7.95
N LYS A 20 4.42 -7.60 -8.33
CA LYS A 20 4.74 -8.73 -9.23
C LYS A 20 4.60 -10.11 -8.56
N LEU A 21 4.42 -10.18 -7.24
CA LEU A 21 4.39 -11.46 -6.51
C LEU A 21 3.00 -12.12 -6.62
N PRO A 22 2.84 -13.21 -7.42
CA PRO A 22 1.52 -13.73 -7.77
C PRO A 22 0.85 -14.50 -6.61
N CYS A 23 1.63 -15.05 -5.69
CA CYS A 23 1.13 -15.89 -4.59
C CYS A 23 1.03 -15.13 -3.25
N LEU A 24 1.42 -13.85 -3.21
CA LEU A 24 1.44 -13.07 -1.98
C LEU A 24 0.01 -12.87 -1.47
N LYS A 25 -0.26 -13.30 -0.22
CA LYS A 25 -1.58 -13.20 0.41
C LYS A 25 -1.63 -12.13 1.49
N ASP A 26 -0.54 -11.96 2.24
CA ASP A 26 -0.48 -11.02 3.34
C ASP A 26 0.76 -10.14 3.19
N LEU A 27 0.57 -8.82 3.19
CA LEU A 27 1.63 -7.84 3.07
C LEU A 27 1.55 -6.87 4.26
N SER A 28 2.65 -6.74 4.98
CA SER A 28 2.84 -5.75 6.04
C SER A 28 4.02 -4.86 5.71
N ILE A 29 3.83 -3.56 5.77
CA ILE A 29 4.84 -2.55 5.48
C ILE A 29 4.88 -1.57 6.63
N GLY A 30 6.06 -1.25 7.14
CA GLY A 30 6.17 -0.26 8.19
C GLY A 30 7.57 0.22 8.52
N GLY A 31 7.62 1.18 9.44
CA GLY A 31 8.88 1.78 9.90
C GLY A 31 9.61 2.57 8.81
N MET A 32 8.89 3.11 7.83
CA MET A 32 9.45 3.98 6.80
C MET A 32 9.12 5.43 7.15
N SER A 33 10.02 6.06 7.90
CA SER A 33 9.81 7.42 8.36
C SER A 33 9.89 8.45 7.25
N ILE A 34 10.74 8.28 6.22
CA ILE A 34 10.93 9.31 5.19
C ILE A 34 10.10 9.11 3.92
N LEU A 35 9.42 7.96 3.78
CA LEU A 35 8.65 7.67 2.58
C LEU A 35 7.42 8.58 2.51
N GLU A 36 7.38 9.45 1.52
CA GLU A 36 6.28 10.42 1.35
C GLU A 36 5.20 9.92 0.40
N THR A 37 5.57 9.12 -0.60
CA THR A 37 4.67 8.70 -1.67
C THR A 37 4.86 7.21 -1.96
N ILE A 38 3.75 6.48 -2.05
CA ILE A 38 3.74 5.15 -2.66
C ILE A 38 3.40 5.32 -4.14
N GLY A 39 4.40 5.11 -4.99
CA GLY A 39 4.26 5.30 -6.42
C GLY A 39 3.97 4.00 -7.19
N LEU A 40 4.10 4.10 -8.51
CA LEU A 40 3.82 3.00 -9.43
C LEU A 40 4.81 1.83 -9.29
N GLU A 41 6.00 2.10 -8.78
CA GLU A 41 7.05 1.12 -8.50
C GLU A 41 6.55 0.01 -7.58
N PHE A 42 5.67 0.32 -6.63
CA PHE A 42 5.10 -0.64 -5.69
C PHE A 42 4.31 -1.77 -6.39
N TYR A 43 3.57 -1.42 -7.44
CA TYR A 43 2.82 -2.39 -8.24
C TYR A 43 3.73 -3.21 -9.16
N GLY A 44 4.99 -2.82 -9.32
CA GLY A 44 5.96 -3.49 -10.18
C GLY A 44 5.68 -3.31 -11.66
N ARG A 45 5.16 -2.15 -12.06
CA ARG A 45 5.08 -1.76 -13.46
C ARG A 45 6.42 -1.16 -13.88
N GLU A 46 7.20 -1.88 -14.68
CA GLU A 46 8.37 -1.32 -15.37
C GLU A 46 7.93 -0.69 -16.70
N GLY A 47 8.63 0.37 -17.12
CA GLY A 47 8.17 1.37 -18.08
C GLY A 47 7.55 0.89 -19.39
N GLY A 48 6.59 1.69 -19.89
CA GLY A 48 6.22 1.81 -21.30
C GLY A 48 5.42 0.66 -21.94
N THR A 49 5.46 -0.56 -21.44
CA THR A 49 4.73 -1.67 -22.08
C THR A 49 3.26 -1.62 -21.69
N SER A 50 2.41 -1.26 -22.66
CA SER A 50 0.95 -1.37 -22.62
C SER A 50 0.50 -2.83 -22.66
N ASN A 51 0.97 -3.64 -21.71
CA ASN A 51 0.43 -4.97 -21.50
C ASN A 51 -0.89 -4.80 -20.76
N SER A 52 -1.99 -4.80 -21.51
CA SER A 52 -3.36 -4.64 -20.99
C SER A 52 -3.78 -5.75 -20.00
N SER A 53 -2.93 -6.76 -19.77
CA SER A 53 -3.19 -7.91 -18.90
C SER A 53 -2.45 -7.89 -17.56
N PHE A 54 -1.62 -6.88 -17.25
CA PHE A 54 -0.89 -6.88 -15.98
C PHE A 54 -1.81 -6.55 -14.80
N GLN A 55 -2.11 -7.56 -14.00
CA GLN A 55 -2.83 -7.45 -12.73
C GLN A 55 -1.81 -7.52 -11.57
N PRO A 56 -1.51 -6.41 -10.89
CA PRO A 56 -0.70 -6.46 -9.67
C PRO A 56 -1.49 -7.17 -8.56
N PHE A 57 -0.77 -7.73 -7.60
CA PHE A 57 -1.32 -8.33 -6.37
C PHE A 57 -2.52 -9.27 -6.58
N PRO A 58 -2.46 -10.26 -7.50
CA PRO A 58 -3.63 -11.06 -7.87
C PRO A 58 -4.17 -11.95 -6.74
N SER A 59 -3.34 -12.27 -5.74
CA SER A 59 -3.70 -13.13 -4.60
C SER A 59 -3.76 -12.39 -3.25
N LEU A 60 -3.55 -11.08 -3.22
CA LEU A 60 -3.40 -10.36 -1.96
C LEU A 60 -4.73 -10.25 -1.23
N GLU A 61 -4.78 -10.75 0.00
CA GLU A 61 -5.96 -10.80 0.85
C GLU A 61 -5.87 -9.77 2.00
N LYS A 62 -4.67 -9.54 2.54
CA LYS A 62 -4.44 -8.58 3.63
C LYS A 62 -3.29 -7.62 3.31
N LEU A 63 -3.53 -6.34 3.54
CA LEU A 63 -2.54 -5.27 3.40
C LEU A 63 -2.51 -4.42 4.66
N LYS A 64 -1.35 -4.28 5.30
CA LYS A 64 -1.14 -3.49 6.50
C LYS A 64 -0.02 -2.47 6.26
N PHE A 65 -0.29 -1.22 6.61
CA PHE A 65 0.72 -0.17 6.76
C PHE A 65 0.82 0.26 8.22
N GLU A 66 2.03 0.37 8.74
CA GLU A 66 2.28 0.71 10.15
C GLU A 66 3.48 1.66 10.32
N ASN A 67 3.37 2.69 11.15
CA ASN A 67 4.47 3.62 11.44
C ASN A 67 5.06 4.25 10.16
N MET A 68 4.20 4.83 9.33
CA MET A 68 4.55 5.49 8.06
C MET A 68 4.37 7.00 8.24
N SER A 69 5.25 7.63 9.02
CA SER A 69 5.01 8.97 9.59
C SER A 69 4.88 10.08 8.56
N ASN A 70 5.73 10.11 7.53
CA ASN A 70 5.70 11.15 6.49
C ASN A 70 4.92 10.75 5.23
N TRP A 71 4.21 9.61 5.25
CA TRP A 71 3.49 9.13 4.09
C TRP A 71 2.24 9.95 3.81
N LYS A 72 2.26 10.73 2.71
CA LYS A 72 1.22 11.70 2.30
C LYS A 72 0.35 11.17 1.17
N GLU A 73 0.95 10.53 0.17
CA GLU A 73 0.26 10.21 -1.08
C GLU A 73 0.37 8.74 -1.49
N TRP A 74 -0.70 8.21 -2.06
CA TRP A 74 -0.72 6.90 -2.67
C TRP A 74 -1.24 6.98 -4.10
N LEU A 75 -0.32 6.80 -5.07
CA LEU A 75 -0.66 6.89 -6.49
C LEU A 75 -1.45 5.67 -6.97
N THR A 76 -2.41 5.92 -7.86
CA THR A 76 -3.23 4.90 -8.50
C THR A 76 -2.46 4.14 -9.57
N PHE A 77 -2.70 2.83 -9.69
CA PHE A 77 -2.03 1.97 -10.67
C PHE A 77 -2.42 2.26 -12.13
N HIS A 78 -3.70 2.58 -12.36
CA HIS A 78 -4.31 2.95 -13.64
C HIS A 78 -5.64 3.65 -13.36
N ASP A 79 -6.14 4.49 -14.28
CA ASP A 79 -7.38 5.30 -14.20
C ASP A 79 -8.56 4.51 -13.60
N HIS A 80 -8.62 4.43 -12.28
CA HIS A 80 -9.61 3.72 -11.47
C HIS A 80 -9.58 2.18 -11.48
N ILE A 81 -8.55 1.53 -12.03
CA ILE A 81 -8.43 0.07 -11.92
C ILE A 81 -7.98 -0.32 -10.51
N PHE A 82 -8.78 -1.18 -9.87
CA PHE A 82 -8.48 -1.68 -8.53
C PHE A 82 -7.33 -2.70 -8.59
N PRO A 83 -6.16 -2.41 -7.98
CA PRO A 83 -5.00 -3.28 -8.10
C PRO A 83 -5.06 -4.51 -7.19
N PHE A 84 -6.10 -4.69 -6.36
CA PHE A 84 -6.15 -5.75 -5.35
C PHE A 84 -7.43 -6.60 -5.44
N PRO A 85 -7.63 -7.41 -6.50
CA PRO A 85 -8.91 -8.07 -6.78
C PRO A 85 -9.42 -9.01 -5.67
N ARG A 86 -8.55 -9.48 -4.77
CA ARG A 86 -8.89 -10.41 -3.68
C ARG A 86 -8.75 -9.81 -2.29
N LEU A 87 -8.56 -8.50 -2.19
CA LEU A 87 -8.31 -7.85 -0.91
C LEU A 87 -9.53 -7.91 -0.02
N LYS A 88 -9.34 -8.48 1.17
CA LYS A 88 -10.38 -8.61 2.19
C LYS A 88 -10.17 -7.59 3.31
N THR A 89 -8.93 -7.20 3.56
CA THR A 89 -8.60 -6.35 4.71
C THR A 89 -7.47 -5.40 4.35
N MET A 90 -7.72 -4.10 4.51
CA MET A 90 -6.69 -3.08 4.51
C MET A 90 -6.66 -2.39 5.88
N LYS A 91 -5.46 -2.20 6.44
CA LYS A 91 -5.26 -1.57 7.75
C LYS A 91 -4.15 -0.53 7.68
N PHE A 92 -4.39 0.60 8.34
CA PHE A 92 -3.39 1.65 8.58
C PHE A 92 -3.25 1.81 10.09
N SER A 93 -2.02 1.99 10.57
CA SER A 93 -1.74 2.20 11.98
C SER A 93 -0.58 3.18 12.08
N ASN A 94 -0.77 4.29 12.81
CA ASN A 94 0.24 5.34 12.90
C ASN A 94 0.72 5.86 11.52
N CYS A 95 -0.23 6.29 10.68
CA CYS A 95 0.00 6.96 9.39
C CYS A 95 -0.69 8.34 9.42
N PRO A 96 -0.11 9.35 10.10
CA PRO A 96 -0.80 10.61 10.40
C PRO A 96 -1.02 11.51 9.17
N GLU A 97 -0.09 11.52 8.22
CA GLU A 97 -0.11 12.37 7.02
C GLU A 97 -0.99 11.81 5.88
N LEU A 98 -1.41 10.53 5.99
CA LEU A 98 -2.19 9.82 4.98
C LEU A 98 -3.69 10.16 5.07
N ARG A 99 -4.05 11.44 4.98
CA ARG A 99 -5.42 11.91 5.25
C ARG A 99 -6.14 12.55 4.07
N GLY A 100 -5.45 12.92 2.99
CA GLY A 100 -6.05 13.69 1.89
C GLY A 100 -6.26 12.92 0.58
N ASN A 101 -5.30 12.07 0.19
CA ASN A 101 -5.20 11.55 -1.18
C ASN A 101 -5.19 10.02 -1.22
N LEU A 102 -6.18 9.39 -0.59
CA LEU A 102 -6.41 7.95 -0.81
C LEU A 102 -7.20 7.78 -2.13
N PRO A 103 -6.77 6.88 -3.01
CA PRO A 103 -7.53 6.56 -4.22
C PRO A 103 -8.99 6.24 -3.93
N CYS A 104 -9.93 6.70 -4.76
CA CYS A 104 -11.37 6.48 -4.51
C CYS A 104 -11.77 5.00 -4.31
N TYR A 105 -10.99 4.04 -4.84
CA TYR A 105 -11.22 2.61 -4.61
C TYR A 105 -11.04 2.18 -3.14
N MET A 106 -10.29 2.97 -2.35
CA MET A 106 -10.09 2.75 -0.92
C MET A 106 -11.36 2.96 -0.10
N LEU A 107 -12.31 3.74 -0.62
CA LEU A 107 -13.63 3.95 -0.01
C LEU A 107 -14.56 2.76 -0.25
N ALA A 108 -14.24 1.88 -1.21
CA ALA A 108 -15.06 0.71 -1.56
C ALA A 108 -14.77 -0.53 -0.69
N VAL A 109 -13.61 -0.58 -0.03
CA VAL A 109 -13.32 -1.59 0.98
C VAL A 109 -13.82 -1.10 2.33
N ASN A 110 -14.40 -1.97 3.17
CA ASN A 110 -14.79 -1.65 4.55
C ASN A 110 -13.54 -1.39 5.42
N THR A 111 -12.78 -0.35 5.11
CA THR A 111 -11.68 0.14 5.93
C THR A 111 -12.26 0.61 7.24
N ARG A 112 -12.10 -0.21 8.27
CA ARG A 112 -12.04 0.28 9.65
C ARG A 112 -10.79 1.16 9.71
N VAL A 113 -10.92 2.41 9.28
CA VAL A 113 -9.89 3.43 9.49
C VAL A 113 -9.91 3.72 10.99
N GLY A 114 -9.24 2.86 11.74
CA GLY A 114 -8.98 3.08 13.14
C GLY A 114 -7.91 4.15 13.23
N PHE A 115 -8.32 5.42 13.19
CA PHE A 115 -7.49 6.48 13.74
C PHE A 115 -7.46 6.23 15.25
N SER A 116 -6.47 5.49 15.72
CA SER A 116 -6.14 5.51 17.15
C SER A 116 -5.80 6.95 17.49
N PRO A 117 -6.53 7.61 18.41
CA PRO A 117 -6.18 8.96 18.83
C PRO A 117 -4.76 8.90 19.42
N THR A 118 -3.85 9.66 18.82
CA THR A 118 -2.54 9.92 19.41
C THR A 118 -2.80 10.62 20.74
N SER A 119 -2.47 9.94 21.84
CA SER A 119 -2.43 10.55 23.16
C SER A 119 -1.30 11.58 23.15
N ASP A 120 -1.67 12.84 22.92
CA ASP A 120 -0.83 14.00 23.20
C ASP A 120 -0.53 14.00 24.71
N ARG A 121 0.75 14.13 25.08
CA ARG A 121 1.19 14.33 26.46
C ARG A 121 2.24 15.42 26.48
#